data_AF-A0A1M7TWS0-F1
#
_entry.id   AF-A0A1M7TWS0-F1
#
_cell.length_a   1.000
_cell.length_b   1.000
_cell.length_c   1.000
_cell.angle_alpha   90.00
_cell.angle_beta   90.00
_cell.angle_gamma   90.00
#
_symmetry.space_group_name_H-M   'P 1'
#
loop_
_entity.id
_entity.type
_entity.pdbx_description
1 polymer ?
#
loop_
_entity_poly.entity_id
_entity_poly.type
_entity_poly.pdbx_seq_one_letter_code
_entity_poly.pdbx_strand_id
1 'polypeptide(L)'
;GMFATALEEDEIIARVRFPIPAAADYQKFEQPASRFALVGVFVARYDDHVRVAVTGASENGVFRWSEAEQALSASFAPEALDGLALSPDGMIEDIHGTAAYRAHLAAVLARRAVKNAN
;
A
#
# COMPACT_ATOMS: atom_id res chain seq x y z
N GLY A 1 0.77 -15.73 -1.24
CA GLY A 1 0.70 -15.53 0.23
C GLY A 1 2.09 -15.22 0.75
N MET A 2 2.29 -15.20 2.07
CA MET A 2 3.63 -14.99 2.64
C MET A 2 4.61 -16.06 2.11
N PHE A 3 5.70 -15.63 1.47
CA PHE A 3 6.68 -16.48 0.77
C PHE A 3 6.18 -17.31 -0.43
N ALA A 4 4.97 -17.06 -0.94
CA ALA A 4 4.43 -17.76 -2.11
C ALA A 4 4.11 -16.79 -3.25
N THR A 5 4.40 -17.20 -4.48
CA THR A 5 4.17 -16.44 -5.71
C THR A 5 3.53 -17.33 -6.78
N ALA A 6 3.34 -16.82 -7.99
CA ALA A 6 2.90 -17.61 -9.14
C ALA A 6 4.05 -18.27 -9.92
N LEU A 7 5.29 -18.16 -9.42
CA LEU A 7 6.49 -18.75 -10.01
C LEU A 7 6.55 -20.25 -9.69
N GLU A 8 6.76 -21.09 -10.70
CA GLU A 8 6.98 -22.53 -10.53
C GLU A 8 8.44 -22.85 -10.12
N GLU A 9 8.70 -24.09 -9.66
CA GLU A 9 9.99 -24.48 -9.07
C GLU A 9 11.19 -24.34 -10.03
N ASP A 10 10.98 -24.54 -11.33
CA ASP A 10 11.99 -24.49 -12.38
C ASP A 10 12.03 -23.16 -13.16
N GLU A 11 11.27 -22.15 -12.73
CA GLU A 11 11.23 -20.83 -13.35
C GLU A 11 12.20 -19.82 -12.75
N ILE A 12 12.65 -18.87 -13.57
CA ILE A 12 13.50 -17.74 -13.15
C ILE A 12 12.89 -16.42 -13.63
N ILE A 13 12.74 -15.46 -12.72
CA ILE A 13 12.32 -14.10 -13.07
C ILE A 13 13.45 -13.40 -13.84
N ALA A 14 13.31 -13.32 -15.16
CA ALA A 14 14.31 -12.68 -16.01
C ALA A 14 14.20 -11.14 -16.06
N ARG A 15 13.00 -10.59 -15.87
CA ARG A 15 12.75 -9.13 -15.90
C ARG A 15 11.42 -8.77 -15.27
N VAL A 16 11.32 -7.52 -14.82
CA VAL A 16 10.05 -6.89 -14.43
C VAL A 16 9.80 -5.72 -15.37
N ARG A 17 8.55 -5.55 -15.82
CA ARG A 17 8.12 -4.46 -16.69
C ARG A 17 6.94 -3.75 -16.04
N PHE A 18 7.00 -2.43 -15.98
CA PHE A 18 5.93 -1.59 -15.45
C PHE A 18 5.68 -0.41 -16.40
N PRO A 19 4.42 -0.01 -16.59
CA PRO A 19 4.12 1.28 -17.21
C PRO A 19 4.68 2.42 -16.33
N ILE A 20 5.03 3.55 -16.95
CA ILE A 20 5.51 4.72 -16.22
C ILE A 20 4.29 5.50 -15.72
N PRO A 21 4.11 5.68 -14.40
CA PRO A 21 3.02 6.49 -13.88
C PRO A 21 3.27 7.97 -14.17
N ALA A 22 2.19 8.73 -14.33
CA ALA A 22 2.25 10.19 -14.44
C ALA A 22 2.77 10.84 -13.15
N ALA A 23 2.44 10.24 -12.00
CA ALA A 23 3.01 10.58 -10.70
C ALA A 23 2.94 9.40 -9.74
N ALA A 24 3.89 9.30 -8.81
CA ALA A 24 3.88 8.29 -7.76
C ALA A 24 4.64 8.76 -6.52
N ASP A 25 4.27 8.21 -5.37
CA ASP A 25 4.99 8.43 -4.10
C ASP A 25 4.89 7.17 -3.21
N TYR A 26 5.96 6.93 -2.44
CA TYR A 26 6.02 5.87 -1.45
C TYR A 26 6.20 6.44 -0.05
N GLN A 27 5.23 6.19 0.82
CA GLN A 27 5.31 6.55 2.23
C GLN A 27 5.56 5.30 3.06
N LYS A 28 6.59 5.35 3.91
CA LYS A 28 7.00 4.22 4.75
C LYS A 28 7.14 4.67 6.20
N PHE A 29 6.42 4.00 7.09
CA PHE A 29 6.69 4.06 8.52
C PHE A 29 7.55 2.87 8.91
N GLU A 30 8.80 3.14 9.26
CA GLU A 30 9.80 2.10 9.47
C GLU A 30 9.75 1.53 10.90
N GLN A 31 9.94 0.22 11.01
CA GLN A 31 10.27 -0.40 12.29
C GLN A 31 11.73 -0.01 12.65
N PRO A 32 12.02 0.56 13.84
CA PRO A 32 13.33 1.16 14.13
C PRO A 32 14.53 0.21 14.07
N ALA A 33 14.36 -1.05 14.45
CA ALA A 33 15.41 -2.06 14.51
C ALA A 33 15.67 -2.74 13.15
N SER A 34 14.63 -3.22 12.46
CA SER A 34 14.77 -3.94 11.18
C SER A 34 14.76 -3.02 9.97
N ARG A 35 14.23 -1.80 10.12
CA ARG A 35 13.92 -0.86 9.02
C ARG A 35 12.93 -1.42 8.01
N PHE A 36 12.26 -2.54 8.27
CA PHE A 36 11.13 -2.94 7.44
C PHE A 36 9.97 -1.98 7.60
N ALA A 37 9.10 -1.92 6.59
CA ALA A 37 7.88 -1.15 6.70
C ALA A 37 6.98 -1.81 7.76
N LEU A 38 6.78 -1.12 8.89
CA LEU A 38 5.70 -1.49 9.80
C LEU A 38 4.37 -1.33 9.06
N VAL A 39 4.23 -0.21 8.35
CA VAL A 39 3.27 0.00 7.28
C VAL A 39 3.94 0.85 6.20
N GLY A 40 3.75 0.48 4.94
CA GLY A 40 4.11 1.30 3.79
C GLY A 40 2.95 1.39 2.80
N VAL A 41 2.80 2.55 2.16
CA VAL A 41 1.79 2.76 1.13
C VAL A 41 2.45 3.35 -0.12
N PHE A 42 2.26 2.67 -1.24
CA PHE A 42 2.64 3.16 -2.56
C PHE A 42 1.40 3.63 -3.31
N VAL A 43 1.44 4.87 -3.80
CA VAL A 43 0.40 5.42 -4.66
C VAL A 43 1.01 5.72 -6.02
N ALA A 44 0.32 5.30 -7.08
CA ALA A 44 0.69 5.63 -8.46
C ALA A 44 -0.55 6.06 -9.26
N ARG A 45 -0.44 7.20 -9.95
CA ARG A 45 -1.44 7.72 -10.88
C ARG A 45 -1.00 7.46 -12.31
N TYR A 46 -1.88 6.86 -13.08
CA TYR A 46 -1.80 6.72 -14.53
C TYR A 46 -2.88 7.58 -15.19
N ASP A 47 -2.93 7.58 -16.52
CA ASP A 47 -3.87 8.42 -17.27
C ASP A 47 -5.34 8.07 -16.99
N ASP A 48 -5.64 6.80 -16.76
CA ASP A 48 -6.99 6.25 -16.63
C ASP A 48 -7.30 5.68 -15.23
N HIS A 49 -6.30 5.48 -14.38
CA HIS A 49 -6.51 4.84 -13.08
C HIS A 49 -5.44 5.17 -12.04
N VAL A 50 -5.79 4.91 -10.76
CA VAL A 50 -4.88 4.96 -9.63
C VAL A 50 -4.65 3.56 -9.06
N ARG A 51 -3.45 3.34 -8.51
CA ARG A 51 -3.10 2.16 -7.71
C ARG A 51 -2.67 2.58 -6.31
N VAL A 52 -3.18 1.86 -5.31
CA VAL A 52 -2.84 2.06 -3.89
C VAL A 52 -2.49 0.70 -3.30
N ALA A 53 -1.20 0.47 -3.04
CA ALA A 53 -0.70 -0.79 -2.48
C ALA A 53 -0.22 -0.59 -1.05
N VAL A 54 -0.64 -1.49 -0.15
CA VAL A 54 -0.30 -1.46 1.29
C VAL A 54 0.63 -2.62 1.62
N THR A 55 1.76 -2.31 2.25
CA THR A 55 2.85 -3.26 2.58
C THR A 55 3.09 -3.32 4.08
N GLY A 56 3.40 -4.51 4.61
CA GLY A 56 3.77 -4.71 6.03
C GLY A 56 2.59 -4.73 7.01
N ALA A 57 1.37 -4.49 6.54
CA ALA A 57 0.18 -4.41 7.39
C ALA A 57 -0.59 -5.73 7.53
N SER A 58 -0.74 -6.51 6.44
CA SER A 58 -1.58 -7.72 6.42
C SER A 58 -0.79 -9.01 6.66
N GLU A 59 -1.43 -9.97 7.32
CA GLU A 59 -0.93 -11.34 7.49
C GLU A 59 -0.76 -12.07 6.14
N ASN A 60 -1.50 -11.65 5.11
CA ASN A 60 -1.47 -12.26 3.78
C ASN A 60 -0.46 -11.60 2.82
N GLY A 61 0.33 -10.65 3.32
CA GLY A 61 1.33 -9.91 2.55
C GLY A 61 0.82 -8.59 2.00
N VAL A 62 1.37 -8.15 0.86
CA VAL A 62 0.97 -6.91 0.19
C VAL A 62 -0.42 -7.05 -0.41
N PHE A 63 -1.22 -6.00 -0.34
CA PHE A 63 -2.55 -5.96 -0.96
C PHE A 63 -2.86 -4.59 -1.58
N ARG A 64 -3.86 -4.56 -2.47
CA ARG A 64 -4.39 -3.33 -3.07
C ARG A 64 -5.60 -2.85 -2.29
N TRP A 65 -5.67 -1.55 -2.04
CA TRP A 65 -6.82 -0.93 -1.39
C TRP A 65 -7.79 -0.37 -2.44
N SER A 66 -8.72 -1.21 -2.90
CA SER A 66 -9.58 -0.90 -4.04
C SER A 66 -10.52 0.27 -3.81
N GLU A 67 -11.04 0.48 -2.60
CA GLU A 67 -11.89 1.62 -2.27
C GLU A 67 -11.12 2.95 -2.41
N ALA A 68 -9.86 2.99 -1.93
CA ALA A 68 -8.99 4.14 -2.11
C ALA A 68 -8.63 4.37 -3.59
N GLU A 69 -8.39 3.31 -4.36
CA GLU A 69 -8.15 3.40 -5.80
C GLU A 69 -9.35 4.00 -6.54
N GLN A 70 -10.58 3.58 -6.21
CA GLN A 70 -11.80 4.12 -6.81
C GLN A 70 -11.98 5.60 -6.49
N ALA A 71 -11.83 5.99 -5.22
CA ALA A 71 -11.97 7.38 -4.80
C ALA A 71 -10.92 8.28 -5.46
N LEU A 72 -9.66 7.85 -5.49
CA LEU A 72 -8.57 8.63 -6.09
C LEU A 72 -8.61 8.68 -7.61
N SER A 73 -9.23 7.69 -8.27
CA SER A 73 -9.44 7.74 -9.72
C SER A 73 -10.52 8.76 -10.10
N ALA A 74 -11.49 9.01 -9.21
CA ALA A 74 -12.48 10.08 -9.40
C ALA A 74 -11.93 11.47 -9.08
N SER A 75 -11.06 11.58 -8.06
CA SER A 75 -10.39 12.82 -7.69
C SER A 75 -9.05 12.52 -7.03
N PHE A 76 -7.94 12.87 -7.69
CA PHE A 76 -6.60 12.60 -7.15
C PHE A 76 -6.16 13.67 -6.15
N ALA A 77 -6.84 13.71 -5.01
CA ALA A 77 -6.58 14.64 -3.91
C ALA A 77 -6.66 13.92 -2.55
N PRO A 78 -5.90 14.36 -1.52
CA PRO A 78 -5.92 13.70 -0.21
C PRO A 78 -7.32 13.58 0.41
N GLU A 79 -8.17 14.56 0.17
CA GLU A 79 -9.54 14.67 0.69
C GLU A 79 -10.47 13.59 0.09
N ALA A 80 -10.11 13.01 -1.07
CA ALA A 80 -10.85 11.88 -1.64
C ALA A 80 -10.79 10.63 -0.75
N LEU A 81 -9.82 10.57 0.18
CA LEU A 81 -9.68 9.48 1.15
C LEU A 81 -10.37 9.75 2.48
N ASP A 82 -11.07 10.88 2.63
CA ASP A 82 -11.76 11.22 3.87
C ASP A 82 -12.91 10.25 4.15
N GLY A 83 -12.97 9.77 5.40
CA GLY A 83 -13.94 8.75 5.82
C GLY A 83 -13.60 7.32 5.38
N LEU A 84 -12.63 7.11 4.49
CA LEU A 84 -12.16 5.76 4.15
C LEU A 84 -11.23 5.21 5.23
N ALA A 85 -11.47 3.96 5.60
CA ALA A 85 -10.67 3.21 6.54
C ALA A 85 -10.53 1.75 6.08
N LEU A 86 -9.39 1.14 6.39
CA LEU A 86 -9.20 -0.29 6.23
C LEU A 86 -9.78 -1.02 7.45
N SER A 87 -10.36 -2.20 7.23
CA SER A 87 -10.68 -3.10 8.34
C SER A 87 -9.39 -3.57 9.02
N PRO A 88 -9.34 -3.62 10.36
CA PRO A 88 -8.24 -4.27 11.07
C PRO A 88 -8.20 -5.79 10.86
N ASP A 89 -9.28 -6.41 10.37
CA ASP A 89 -9.34 -7.86 10.17
C ASP A 89 -8.27 -8.35 9.18
N GLY A 90 -7.52 -9.38 9.56
CA GLY A 90 -6.42 -9.93 8.75
C GLY A 90 -5.17 -9.03 8.69
N MET A 91 -5.07 -8.04 9.59
CA MET A 91 -3.83 -7.29 9.84
C MET A 91 -2.99 -7.95 10.92
N ILE A 92 -1.67 -7.78 10.80
CA ILE A 92 -0.70 -8.28 11.76
C ILE A 92 -0.89 -7.56 13.09
N GLU A 93 -1.00 -8.34 14.17
CA GLU A 93 -0.95 -7.84 15.54
C GLU A 93 0.26 -8.43 16.27
N ASP A 94 1.17 -7.57 16.72
CA ASP A 94 2.39 -7.96 17.41
C ASP A 94 2.85 -6.88 18.40
N ILE A 95 4.01 -7.09 19.01
CA ILE A 95 4.62 -6.14 19.96
C ILE A 95 4.99 -4.78 19.34
N HIS A 96 4.95 -4.65 18.01
CA HIS A 96 5.28 -3.41 17.30
C HIS A 96 4.04 -2.60 16.89
N GLY A 97 2.84 -3.19 16.97
CA GLY A 97 1.60 -2.47 16.74
C GLY A 97 0.39 -3.39 16.66
N THR A 98 -0.76 -2.85 17.08
CA THR A 98 -2.05 -3.55 16.95
C THR A 98 -2.53 -3.54 15.50
N ALA A 99 -3.43 -4.47 15.16
CA ALA A 99 -4.09 -4.51 13.86
C ALA A 99 -4.77 -3.17 13.52
N ALA A 100 -5.51 -2.60 14.48
CA ALA A 100 -6.17 -1.30 14.33
C ALA A 100 -5.17 -0.15 14.10
N TYR A 101 -4.02 -0.17 14.76
CA TYR A 101 -2.98 0.84 14.56
C TYR A 101 -2.41 0.77 13.14
N ARG A 102 -2.17 -0.44 12.60
CA ARG A 102 -1.68 -0.62 11.23
C ARG A 102 -2.72 -0.16 10.19
N ALA A 103 -4.00 -0.48 10.41
CA ALA A 103 -5.10 -0.03 9.55
C ALA A 103 -5.18 1.50 9.50
N HIS A 104 -5.11 2.14 10.67
CA HIS A 104 -5.09 3.59 10.78
C HIS A 104 -3.86 4.20 10.08
N LEU A 105 -2.68 3.64 10.32
CA LEU A 105 -1.43 4.15 9.76
C LEU A 105 -1.42 4.05 8.23
N ALA A 106 -1.96 2.98 7.65
CA ALA A 106 -2.12 2.86 6.20
C ALA A 106 -2.96 4.01 5.62
N ALA A 107 -4.08 4.37 6.24
CA ALA A 107 -4.90 5.51 5.81
C ALA A 107 -4.14 6.86 5.90
N VAL A 108 -3.35 7.06 6.96
CA VAL A 108 -2.52 8.27 7.12
C VAL A 108 -1.44 8.34 6.05
N LEU A 109 -0.71 7.24 5.80
CA LEU A 109 0.35 7.20 4.80
C LEU A 109 -0.20 7.34 3.38
N ALA A 110 -1.38 6.80 3.08
CA ALA A 110 -2.04 7.00 1.78
C ALA A 110 -2.32 8.49 1.49
N ARG A 111 -2.88 9.23 2.46
CA ARG A 111 -3.09 10.69 2.31
C ARG A 111 -1.79 11.46 2.09
N ARG A 112 -0.73 11.09 2.81
CA ARG A 112 0.60 11.68 2.63
C ARG A 112 1.17 11.39 1.25
N ALA A 113 1.00 10.15 0.77
CA ALA A 113 1.48 9.75 -0.54
C ALA A 113 0.80 10.53 -1.67
N VAL A 114 -0.53 10.66 -1.61
CA VAL A 114 -1.29 11.48 -2.58
C VAL A 114 -0.86 12.94 -2.54
N LYS A 115 -0.63 13.50 -1.34
CA LYS A 115 -0.16 14.88 -1.19
C LYS A 115 1.22 15.11 -1.83
N ASN A 116 2.13 14.15 -1.71
CA ASN A 116 3.49 14.26 -2.25
C ASN A 116 3.59 13.93 -3.75
N ALA A 117 2.65 13.11 -4.27
CA ALA A 117 2.57 12.75 -5.67
C ALA A 117 1.81 13.79 -6.54
N ASN A 118 1.38 14.92 -5.96
CA ASN A 118 0.66 15.99 -6.67
C ASN A 118 1.58 17.11 -7.14
#